data_AF-A0A1Y2ZVX1-F1
#
_entry.id   AF-A0A1Y2ZVX1-F1
#
_cell.length_a   1.000
_cell.length_b   1.000
_cell.length_c   1.000
_cell.angle_alpha   90.00
_cell.angle_beta   90.00
_cell.angle_gamma   90.00
#
_symmetry.space_group_name_H-M   'P 1'
#
loop_
_entity.id
_entity.type
_entity.pdbx_description
1 polymer ?
#
loop_
_entity_poly.entity_id
_entity_poly.type
_entity_poly.pdbx_seq_one_letter_code
_entity_poly.pdbx_strand_id
1 'polypeptide(L)'
;MTDLVIENLRLKELILVVNKNKPFFDEFVEFIKQHGYANVLEFVSELREEKIEAVLNAYFTYNFKSCLYDGIARPYDQSKSKWFFITWLLRDAPTQRLQPIISSLDKGSTTQKRIWVIIRIMKFQAPLMPEKEQWEWHAIAEVMLQRLEGSRRALKGGLFEAIVRSQLTELFKIHNLNLLVTNKEVMLNNETYDIEIVGAKGKILMPVKTRETMGGGHAHLFTRDIHKSISVAHENGFNCIPVVIAESWSGNLDNLSCHNYIYIPVNPNQVEKINPLLNTKLQEIVQIFANIQ
;
A
#
# COMPACT_ATOMS: atom_id res chain seq x y z
N MET A 1 -7.85 35.77 -10.66
CA MET A 1 -7.81 34.41 -11.23
C MET A 1 -6.40 33.88 -10.98
N THR A 2 -6.05 33.79 -9.71
CA THR A 2 -4.70 33.61 -9.18
C THR A 2 -4.89 32.70 -7.96
N ASP A 3 -4.11 31.63 -7.88
CA ASP A 3 -4.19 30.52 -6.92
C ASP A 3 -4.89 29.23 -7.41
N LEU A 4 -4.64 28.83 -8.65
CA LEU A 4 -4.74 27.42 -9.06
C LEU A 4 -3.35 26.75 -9.05
N VAL A 5 -2.57 26.97 -8.00
CA VAL A 5 -1.51 26.00 -7.65
C VAL A 5 -2.19 24.90 -6.85
N ILE A 6 -2.73 23.91 -7.54
CA ILE A 6 -3.25 22.71 -6.88
C ILE A 6 -2.03 21.94 -6.35
N GLU A 7 -1.72 22.07 -5.06
CA GLU A 7 -0.62 21.34 -4.45
C GLU A 7 -0.87 19.83 -4.52
N ASN A 8 -0.07 19.13 -5.33
CA ASN A 8 -0.08 17.67 -5.36
C ASN A 8 0.78 17.12 -4.21
N LEU A 9 0.22 17.19 -2.99
CA LEU A 9 0.87 16.71 -1.77
C LEU A 9 1.32 15.26 -1.90
N ARG A 10 0.52 14.39 -2.54
CA ARG A 10 0.89 13.00 -2.81
C ARG A 10 2.18 12.91 -3.61
N LEU A 11 2.25 13.58 -4.76
CA LEU A 11 3.42 13.52 -5.64
C LEU A 11 4.66 14.08 -4.93
N LYS A 12 4.49 15.20 -4.21
CA LYS A 12 5.58 15.81 -3.41
C LYS A 12 6.15 14.82 -2.40
N GLU A 13 5.28 14.16 -1.61
CA GLU A 13 5.70 13.14 -0.64
C GLU A 13 6.41 11.96 -1.33
N LEU A 14 5.85 11.44 -2.42
CA LEU A 14 6.43 10.30 -3.13
C LEU A 14 7.81 10.60 -3.72
N ILE A 15 8.00 11.77 -4.33
CA ILE A 15 9.29 12.17 -4.89
C ILE A 15 10.36 12.26 -3.80
N LEU A 16 10.01 12.75 -2.60
CA LEU A 16 10.93 12.74 -1.46
C LEU A 16 11.34 11.31 -1.08
N VAL A 17 10.40 10.36 -1.07
CA VAL A 17 10.70 8.94 -0.79
C VAL A 17 11.55 8.30 -1.89
N VAL A 18 11.26 8.57 -3.17
CA VAL A 18 12.06 8.09 -4.30
C VAL A 18 13.51 8.58 -4.16
N ASN A 19 13.71 9.87 -3.91
CA ASN A 19 15.05 10.43 -3.72
C ASN A 19 15.77 9.84 -2.50
N LYS A 20 15.03 9.52 -1.42
CA LYS A 20 15.59 8.84 -0.24
C LYS A 20 16.10 7.42 -0.55
N ASN A 21 15.64 6.79 -1.63
CA ASN A 21 16.09 5.48 -2.09
C ASN A 21 17.30 5.53 -3.03
N LYS A 22 17.69 6.71 -3.55
CA LYS A 22 18.86 6.85 -4.43
C LYS A 22 20.17 6.31 -3.82
N PRO A 23 20.48 6.52 -2.53
CA PRO A 23 21.69 5.96 -1.93
C PRO A 23 21.78 4.43 -2.04
N PHE A 24 20.65 3.71 -1.94
CA PHE A 24 20.63 2.26 -2.12
C PHE A 24 20.97 1.85 -3.56
N PHE A 25 20.48 2.60 -4.55
CA PHE A 25 20.83 2.40 -5.95
C PHE A 25 22.32 2.68 -6.19
N ASP A 26 22.85 3.79 -5.68
CA ASP A 26 24.26 4.17 -5.84
C ASP A 26 25.18 3.12 -5.21
N GLU A 27 24.84 2.61 -4.02
CA GLU A 27 25.58 1.54 -3.35
C GLU A 27 25.51 0.22 -4.13
N PHE A 28 24.36 -0.10 -4.76
CA PHE A 28 24.25 -1.25 -5.64
C PHE A 28 25.13 -1.13 -6.89
N VAL A 29 25.17 0.05 -7.51
CA VAL A 29 26.04 0.32 -8.66
C VAL A 29 27.51 0.12 -8.28
N GLU A 30 27.92 0.54 -7.08
CA GLU A 30 29.28 0.33 -6.62
C GLU A 30 29.56 -1.14 -6.29
N PHE A 31 28.59 -1.85 -5.72
CA PHE A 31 28.66 -3.29 -5.51
C PHE A 31 28.89 -4.05 -6.83
N ILE A 32 28.14 -3.76 -7.91
CA ILE A 32 28.34 -4.49 -9.18
C ILE A 32 29.67 -4.13 -9.86
N LYS A 33 30.19 -2.91 -9.68
CA LYS A 33 31.53 -2.52 -10.17
C LYS A 33 32.64 -3.31 -9.49
N GLN A 34 32.52 -3.55 -8.17
CA GLN A 34 33.46 -4.42 -7.44
C GLN A 34 33.44 -5.87 -7.97
N HIS A 35 32.38 -6.27 -8.66
CA HIS A 35 32.23 -7.58 -9.30
C HIS A 35 32.51 -7.54 -10.83
N GLY A 36 33.08 -6.45 -11.33
CA GLY A 36 33.58 -6.33 -12.69
C GLY A 36 32.54 -5.94 -13.75
N TYR A 37 31.43 -5.29 -13.35
CA TYR A 37 30.48 -4.68 -14.28
C TYR A 37 30.62 -3.16 -14.28
N ALA A 38 30.81 -2.53 -15.44
CA ALA A 38 30.98 -1.07 -15.48
C ALA A 38 29.68 -0.32 -15.16
N ASN A 39 28.53 -0.93 -15.44
CA ASN A 39 27.20 -0.35 -15.28
C ASN A 39 26.13 -1.45 -15.11
N VAL A 40 24.89 -1.03 -14.82
CA VAL A 40 23.77 -1.95 -14.60
C VAL A 40 23.41 -2.74 -15.86
N LEU A 41 23.50 -2.14 -17.06
CA LEU A 41 23.20 -2.83 -18.33
C LEU A 41 24.12 -4.04 -18.53
N GLU A 42 25.42 -3.90 -18.25
CA GLU A 42 26.38 -5.02 -18.34
C GLU A 42 26.08 -6.12 -17.32
N PHE A 43 25.67 -5.74 -16.11
CA PHE A 43 25.24 -6.70 -15.09
C PHE A 43 24.01 -7.48 -15.53
N VAL A 44 22.97 -6.81 -16.04
CA VAL A 44 21.73 -7.46 -16.49
C VAL A 44 21.90 -8.29 -17.76
N SER A 45 22.89 -7.94 -18.59
CA SER A 45 23.19 -8.62 -19.86
C SER A 45 24.23 -9.74 -19.73
N GLU A 46 24.66 -10.10 -18.51
CA GLU A 46 25.63 -11.18 -18.32
C GLU A 46 25.08 -12.52 -18.81
N LEU A 47 25.80 -13.14 -19.76
CA LEU A 47 25.41 -14.42 -20.36
C LEU A 47 25.92 -15.63 -19.58
N ARG A 48 26.99 -15.47 -18.79
CA ARG A 48 27.56 -16.57 -17.99
C ARG A 48 26.75 -16.75 -16.70
N GLU A 49 25.87 -17.75 -16.71
CA GLU A 49 25.01 -18.09 -15.57
C GLU A 49 25.79 -18.30 -14.26
N GLU A 50 26.92 -18.99 -14.31
CA GLU A 50 27.76 -19.24 -13.13
C GLU A 50 28.29 -17.95 -12.50
N LYS A 51 28.69 -16.97 -13.34
CA LYS A 51 29.19 -15.68 -12.85
C LYS A 51 28.06 -14.87 -12.23
N ILE A 52 26.91 -14.77 -12.89
CA ILE A 52 25.78 -14.02 -12.33
C ILE A 52 25.23 -14.68 -11.07
N GLU A 53 25.20 -16.00 -11.00
CA GLU A 53 24.81 -16.73 -9.80
C GLU A 53 25.76 -16.44 -8.63
N ALA A 54 27.08 -16.44 -8.86
CA ALA A 54 28.06 -16.07 -7.83
C ALA A 54 27.85 -14.63 -7.32
N VAL A 55 27.63 -13.68 -8.23
CA VAL A 55 27.41 -12.27 -7.89
C VAL A 55 26.10 -12.05 -7.15
N LEU A 56 25.02 -12.74 -7.54
CA LEU A 56 23.73 -12.65 -6.85
C LEU A 56 23.79 -13.29 -5.46
N ASN A 57 24.53 -14.38 -5.28
CA ASN A 57 24.80 -14.93 -3.96
C ASN A 57 25.54 -13.91 -3.07
N ALA A 58 26.58 -13.26 -3.60
CA ALA A 58 27.30 -12.19 -2.92
C ALA A 58 26.39 -10.99 -2.59
N TYR A 59 25.49 -10.61 -3.50
CA TYR A 59 24.52 -9.53 -3.28
C TYR A 59 23.62 -9.82 -2.07
N PHE A 60 23.04 -11.02 -2.01
CA PHE A 60 22.14 -11.38 -0.91
C PHE A 60 22.85 -11.46 0.45
N THR A 61 24.16 -11.63 0.50
CA THR A 61 24.95 -11.62 1.75
C THR A 61 25.66 -10.30 2.04
N TYR A 62 25.81 -9.40 1.06
CA TYR A 62 26.50 -8.12 1.21
C TYR A 62 25.85 -7.20 2.25
N ASN A 63 26.63 -6.57 3.14
CA ASN A 63 26.07 -5.68 4.16
C ASN A 63 25.92 -4.25 3.62
N PHE A 64 24.76 -3.94 3.02
CA PHE A 64 24.46 -2.59 2.55
C PHE A 64 24.32 -1.63 3.74
N LYS A 65 24.98 -0.47 3.67
CA LYS A 65 24.85 0.60 4.66
C LYS A 65 23.57 1.41 4.46
N SER A 66 23.11 1.51 3.21
CA SER A 66 21.87 2.18 2.84
C SER A 66 20.67 1.26 3.07
N CYS A 67 19.51 1.87 3.35
CA CYS A 67 18.24 1.17 3.46
C CYS A 67 17.33 1.53 2.28
N LEU A 68 16.50 0.57 1.87
CA LEU A 68 15.37 0.84 0.99
C LEU A 68 14.15 1.22 1.86
N TYR A 69 13.35 2.17 1.41
CA TYR A 69 12.20 2.72 2.12
C TYR A 69 10.90 2.41 1.41
N ASP A 70 9.84 2.21 2.19
CA ASP A 70 8.47 2.02 1.68
C ASP A 70 7.78 3.35 1.33
N GLY A 71 6.54 3.28 0.83
CA GLY A 71 5.79 4.45 0.34
C GLY A 71 5.44 5.53 1.38
N ILE A 72 5.78 5.33 2.66
CA ILE A 72 5.67 6.34 3.74
C ILE A 72 7.02 6.63 4.41
N ALA A 73 8.13 6.33 3.72
CA ALA A 73 9.50 6.55 4.18
C ALA A 73 9.95 5.71 5.39
N ARG A 74 9.28 4.59 5.69
CA ARG A 74 9.72 3.63 6.70
C ARG A 74 10.73 2.65 6.09
N PRO A 75 11.87 2.37 6.74
CA PRO A 75 12.88 1.47 6.19
C PRO A 75 12.39 0.02 6.16
N TYR A 76 12.70 -0.70 5.10
CA TYR A 76 12.61 -2.15 5.06
C TYR A 76 13.81 -2.78 5.78
N ASP A 77 13.64 -4.02 6.26
CA ASP A 77 14.78 -4.84 6.67
C ASP A 77 15.70 -5.13 5.48
N GLN A 78 16.95 -5.54 5.75
CA GLN A 78 17.96 -5.77 4.71
C GLN A 78 17.56 -6.86 3.70
N SER A 79 16.98 -7.97 4.15
CA SER A 79 16.57 -9.07 3.26
C SER A 79 15.47 -8.62 2.30
N LYS A 80 14.48 -7.89 2.82
CA LYS A 80 13.38 -7.33 2.05
C LYS A 80 13.84 -6.22 1.12
N SER A 81 14.72 -5.33 1.58
CA SER A 81 15.33 -4.26 0.78
C SER A 81 15.99 -4.84 -0.47
N LYS A 82 16.85 -5.84 -0.31
CA LYS A 82 17.56 -6.46 -1.44
C LYS A 82 16.62 -7.14 -2.43
N TRP A 83 15.63 -7.87 -1.92
CA TRP A 83 14.65 -8.54 -2.77
C TRP A 83 13.79 -7.52 -3.53
N PHE A 84 13.28 -6.50 -2.84
CA PHE A 84 12.43 -5.49 -3.48
C PHE A 84 13.23 -4.68 -4.49
N PHE A 85 14.41 -4.19 -4.11
CA PHE A 85 15.25 -3.39 -4.99
C PHE A 85 15.59 -4.11 -6.30
N ILE A 86 16.12 -5.34 -6.25
CA ILE A 86 16.54 -6.04 -7.48
C ILE A 86 15.35 -6.36 -8.39
N THR A 87 14.19 -6.65 -7.80
CA THR A 87 12.97 -6.87 -8.59
C THR A 87 12.41 -5.59 -9.18
N TRP A 88 12.51 -4.45 -8.49
CA TRP A 88 12.13 -3.14 -9.02
C TRP A 88 13.09 -2.67 -10.10
N LEU A 89 14.40 -2.91 -9.95
CA LEU A 89 15.41 -2.70 -10.98
C LEU A 89 15.02 -3.43 -12.27
N LEU A 90 14.59 -4.68 -12.11
CA LEU A 90 14.04 -5.54 -13.15
C LEU A 90 12.55 -5.29 -13.41
N ARG A 91 12.01 -4.10 -13.11
CA ARG A 91 10.63 -3.67 -13.48
C ARG A 91 9.50 -4.60 -13.06
N ASP A 92 9.72 -5.38 -12.02
CA ASP A 92 8.82 -6.46 -11.61
C ASP A 92 8.06 -6.15 -10.30
N ALA A 93 7.11 -7.01 -9.97
CA ALA A 93 6.30 -6.95 -8.77
C ALA A 93 6.71 -8.09 -7.80
N PRO A 94 7.53 -7.81 -6.76
CA PRO A 94 8.10 -8.84 -5.89
C PRO A 94 7.06 -9.70 -5.21
N THR A 95 5.94 -9.11 -4.77
CA THR A 95 4.90 -9.81 -4.00
C THR A 95 3.81 -10.38 -4.89
N GLN A 96 3.22 -9.57 -5.78
CA GLN A 96 2.03 -9.98 -6.54
C GLN A 96 2.36 -11.00 -7.64
N ARG A 97 3.54 -10.90 -8.28
CA ARG A 97 3.92 -11.76 -9.40
C ARG A 97 4.96 -12.79 -9.02
N LEU A 98 6.03 -12.36 -8.36
CA LEU A 98 7.20 -13.22 -8.15
C LEU A 98 7.09 -14.13 -6.92
N GLN A 99 6.42 -13.69 -5.85
CA GLN A 99 6.26 -14.52 -4.66
C GLN A 99 5.49 -15.83 -4.92
N PRO A 100 4.38 -15.85 -5.70
CA PRO A 100 3.73 -17.10 -6.10
C PRO A 100 4.68 -18.07 -6.83
N ILE A 101 5.51 -17.54 -7.74
CA ILE A 101 6.50 -18.34 -8.50
C ILE A 101 7.55 -18.92 -7.54
N ILE A 102 8.07 -18.12 -6.61
CA ILE A 102 9.03 -18.61 -5.61
C ILE A 102 8.40 -19.70 -4.74
N SER A 103 7.15 -19.51 -4.32
CA SER A 103 6.43 -20.46 -3.48
C SER A 103 6.15 -21.78 -4.20
N SER A 104 6.02 -21.78 -5.54
CA SER A 104 5.78 -22.99 -6.33
C SER A 104 7.04 -23.79 -6.68
N LEU A 105 8.24 -23.32 -6.30
CA LEU A 105 9.48 -24.07 -6.53
C LEU A 105 9.70 -25.09 -5.42
N ASP A 106 9.91 -26.35 -5.77
CA ASP A 106 9.93 -27.46 -4.79
C ASP A 106 11.28 -27.65 -4.07
N LYS A 107 12.36 -27.05 -4.58
CA LYS A 107 13.73 -27.28 -4.09
C LYS A 107 14.49 -25.98 -3.85
N GLY A 108 15.47 -26.06 -2.95
CA GLY A 108 16.39 -24.96 -2.62
C GLY A 108 15.92 -24.04 -1.49
N SER A 109 16.85 -23.27 -0.94
CA SER A 109 16.57 -22.21 0.01
C SER A 109 15.81 -21.05 -0.64
N THR A 110 15.19 -20.18 0.17
CA THR A 110 14.51 -18.97 -0.34
C THR A 110 15.43 -18.11 -1.20
N THR A 111 16.70 -17.98 -0.82
CA THR A 111 17.69 -17.22 -1.59
C THR A 111 17.98 -17.90 -2.94
N GLN A 112 18.20 -19.22 -2.96
CA GLN A 112 18.43 -19.96 -4.20
C GLN A 112 17.24 -19.82 -5.17
N LYS A 113 16.01 -19.92 -4.66
CA LYS A 113 14.78 -19.71 -5.45
C LYS A 113 14.71 -18.28 -6.01
N ARG A 114 15.04 -17.26 -5.22
CA ARG A 114 15.09 -15.86 -5.67
C ARG A 114 16.13 -15.65 -6.77
N ILE A 115 17.35 -16.18 -6.60
CA ILE A 115 18.42 -16.09 -7.60
C ILE A 115 17.98 -16.74 -8.91
N TRP A 116 17.42 -17.94 -8.84
CA TRP A 116 16.89 -18.67 -9.98
C TRP A 116 15.83 -17.87 -10.77
N VAL A 117 14.93 -17.17 -10.06
CA VAL A 117 13.93 -16.29 -10.66
C VAL A 117 14.57 -15.05 -11.28
N ILE A 118 15.50 -14.40 -10.56
CA ILE A 118 16.20 -13.19 -11.02
C ILE A 118 16.92 -13.44 -12.35
N ILE A 119 17.70 -14.52 -12.47
CA ILE A 119 18.45 -14.86 -13.69
C ILE A 119 17.50 -15.01 -14.90
N ARG A 120 16.32 -15.60 -14.71
CA ARG A 120 15.31 -15.74 -15.78
C ARG A 120 14.71 -14.41 -16.20
N ILE A 121 14.46 -13.52 -15.25
CA ILE A 121 13.95 -12.17 -15.54
C ILE A 121 15.02 -11.39 -16.29
N MET A 122 16.29 -11.44 -15.86
CA MET A 122 17.41 -10.78 -16.55
C MET A 122 17.52 -11.24 -17.99
N LYS A 123 17.52 -12.55 -18.25
CA LYS A 123 17.55 -13.13 -19.61
C LYS A 123 16.38 -12.67 -20.49
N PHE A 124 15.21 -12.49 -19.91
CA PHE A 124 14.04 -12.00 -20.63
C PHE A 124 14.11 -10.49 -20.91
N GLN A 125 14.59 -9.69 -19.93
CA GLN A 125 14.52 -8.23 -20.00
C GLN A 125 15.70 -7.58 -20.71
N ALA A 126 16.91 -8.10 -20.56
CA ALA A 126 18.10 -7.49 -21.16
C ALA A 126 17.95 -7.26 -22.68
N PRO A 127 17.42 -8.21 -23.48
CA PRO A 127 17.18 -7.97 -24.90
C PRO A 127 16.08 -6.95 -25.21
N LEU A 128 15.14 -6.74 -24.29
CA LEU A 128 14.04 -5.77 -24.45
C LEU A 128 14.46 -4.34 -24.09
N MET A 129 15.55 -4.20 -23.33
CA MET A 129 16.07 -2.93 -22.83
C MET A 129 17.58 -2.83 -23.07
N PRO A 130 18.01 -2.71 -24.33
CA PRO A 130 19.43 -2.75 -24.70
C PRO A 130 20.17 -1.44 -24.43
N GLU A 131 19.48 -0.35 -24.10
CA GLU A 131 20.09 0.98 -23.97
C GLU A 131 20.50 1.26 -22.52
N LYS A 132 21.66 1.88 -22.33
CA LYS A 132 22.22 2.17 -21.01
C LYS A 132 21.29 3.05 -20.18
N GLU A 133 20.69 4.06 -20.80
CA GLU A 133 19.81 5.06 -20.18
C GLU A 133 18.59 4.43 -19.51
N GLN A 134 18.16 3.26 -20.00
CA GLN A 134 17.06 2.49 -19.41
C GLN A 134 17.45 1.90 -18.05
N TRP A 135 18.73 1.84 -17.70
CA TRP A 135 19.20 1.25 -16.44
C TRP A 135 19.81 2.28 -15.49
N GLU A 136 19.80 3.56 -15.87
CA GLU A 136 20.25 4.68 -15.05
C GLU A 136 19.19 5.11 -14.02
N TRP A 137 19.63 5.85 -13.00
CA TRP A 137 18.78 6.25 -11.87
C TRP A 137 17.44 6.84 -12.29
N HIS A 138 17.41 7.74 -13.28
CA HIS A 138 16.16 8.39 -13.71
C HIS A 138 15.11 7.37 -14.20
N ALA A 139 15.51 6.37 -14.98
CA ALA A 139 14.61 5.33 -15.45
C ALA A 139 14.13 4.43 -14.31
N ILE A 140 15.03 4.11 -13.36
CA ILE A 140 14.69 3.29 -12.18
C ILE A 140 13.83 4.06 -11.18
N ALA A 141 14.02 5.37 -11.04
CA ALA A 141 13.25 6.25 -10.19
C ALA A 141 11.77 6.29 -10.59
N GLU A 142 11.47 6.27 -11.90
CA GLU A 142 10.09 6.17 -12.40
C GLU A 142 9.43 4.84 -12.03
N VAL A 143 10.18 3.73 -12.12
CA VAL A 143 9.69 2.42 -11.69
C VAL A 143 9.44 2.44 -10.17
N MET A 144 10.39 2.95 -9.39
CA MET A 144 10.25 3.09 -7.94
C MET A 144 9.06 3.96 -7.57
N LEU A 145 8.83 5.08 -8.27
CA LEU A 145 7.69 5.96 -8.04
C LEU A 145 6.37 5.19 -8.13
N GLN A 146 6.20 4.37 -9.16
CA GLN A 146 5.01 3.53 -9.33
C GLN A 146 4.87 2.47 -8.22
N ARG A 147 5.98 1.82 -7.82
CA ARG A 147 5.96 0.80 -6.76
C ARG A 147 5.67 1.42 -5.39
N LEU A 148 6.25 2.57 -5.10
CA LEU A 148 6.06 3.31 -3.86
C LEU A 148 4.66 3.90 -3.76
N GLU A 149 4.05 4.33 -4.86
CA GLU A 149 2.64 4.73 -4.89
C GLU A 149 1.71 3.57 -4.46
N GLY A 150 1.96 2.36 -5.00
CA GLY A 150 1.23 1.16 -4.57
C GLY A 150 1.43 0.86 -3.08
N SER A 151 2.68 0.89 -2.60
CA SER A 151 3.00 0.68 -1.18
C SER A 151 2.36 1.73 -0.28
N ARG A 152 2.39 3.00 -0.69
CA ARG A 152 1.83 4.13 0.05
C ARG A 152 0.34 3.94 0.24
N ARG A 153 -0.40 3.63 -0.83
CA ARG A 153 -1.85 3.45 -0.79
C ARG A 153 -2.25 2.35 0.20
N ALA A 154 -1.55 1.22 0.17
CA ALA A 154 -1.79 0.13 1.10
C ALA A 154 -1.52 0.54 2.56
N LEU A 155 -0.42 1.23 2.82
CA LEU A 155 -0.03 1.65 4.17
C LEU A 155 -0.93 2.76 4.73
N LYS A 156 -1.34 3.71 3.90
CA LYS A 156 -2.29 4.75 4.29
C LYS A 156 -3.69 4.21 4.54
N GLY A 157 -4.13 3.20 3.78
CA GLY A 157 -5.37 2.45 4.07
C GLY A 157 -5.36 1.93 5.51
N GLY A 158 -4.36 1.10 5.84
CA GLY A 158 -4.23 0.54 7.19
C GLY A 158 -4.07 1.58 8.31
N LEU A 159 -3.46 2.74 8.02
CA LEU A 159 -3.38 3.85 8.97
C LEU A 159 -4.78 4.36 9.36
N PHE A 160 -5.65 4.59 8.38
CA PHE A 160 -7.01 5.09 8.67
C PHE A 160 -7.85 4.07 9.42
N GLU A 161 -7.72 2.79 9.09
CA GLU A 161 -8.38 1.75 9.87
C GLU A 161 -7.91 1.76 11.34
N ALA A 162 -6.61 1.90 11.58
CA ALA A 162 -6.06 1.98 12.93
C ALA A 162 -6.55 3.22 13.70
N ILE A 163 -6.61 4.38 13.03
CA ILE A 163 -7.15 5.62 13.60
C ILE A 163 -8.62 5.42 14.01
N VAL A 164 -9.46 4.88 13.13
CA VAL A 164 -10.88 4.65 13.42
C VAL A 164 -11.05 3.68 14.60
N ARG A 165 -10.30 2.56 14.62
CA ARG A 165 -10.31 1.61 15.76
C ARG A 165 -9.91 2.29 17.08
N SER A 166 -8.86 3.10 17.07
CA SER A 166 -8.40 3.81 18.27
C SER A 166 -9.46 4.77 18.79
N GLN A 167 -10.06 5.57 17.91
CA GLN A 167 -11.08 6.55 18.30
C GLN A 167 -12.37 5.90 18.77
N LEU A 168 -12.82 4.80 18.14
CA LEU A 168 -13.96 4.01 18.62
C LEU A 168 -13.70 3.44 20.02
N THR A 169 -12.52 2.86 20.24
CA THR A 169 -12.13 2.30 21.55
C THR A 169 -12.16 3.38 22.64
N GLU A 170 -11.64 4.57 22.34
CA GLU A 170 -11.69 5.71 23.26
C GLU A 170 -13.11 6.21 23.49
N LEU A 171 -13.91 6.35 22.42
CA LEU A 171 -15.33 6.75 22.49
C LEU A 171 -16.11 5.83 23.42
N PHE A 172 -15.99 4.51 23.23
CA PHE A 172 -16.71 3.53 24.05
C PHE A 172 -16.28 3.57 25.50
N LYS A 173 -14.99 3.82 25.77
CA LYS A 173 -14.50 4.04 27.12
C LYS A 173 -15.10 5.30 27.76
N ILE A 174 -15.17 6.42 27.03
CA ILE A 174 -15.73 7.70 27.51
C ILE A 174 -17.22 7.55 27.85
N HIS A 175 -17.96 6.83 27.01
CA HIS A 175 -19.41 6.65 27.16
C HIS A 175 -19.80 5.40 27.95
N ASN A 176 -18.84 4.68 28.55
CA ASN A 176 -19.05 3.43 29.27
C ASN A 176 -19.84 2.37 28.47
N LEU A 177 -19.55 2.27 27.16
CA LEU A 177 -20.15 1.29 26.28
C LEU A 177 -19.37 -0.03 26.32
N ASN A 178 -20.04 -1.12 26.64
CA ASN A 178 -19.45 -2.47 26.69
C ASN A 178 -19.43 -3.11 25.29
N LEU A 179 -18.65 -2.53 24.39
CA LEU A 179 -18.52 -2.95 22.99
C LEU A 179 -17.07 -3.34 22.68
N LEU A 180 -16.90 -4.40 21.90
CA LEU A 180 -15.59 -4.85 21.42
C LEU A 180 -15.34 -4.33 20.01
N VAL A 181 -14.23 -3.61 19.82
CA VAL A 181 -13.68 -3.29 18.49
C VAL A 181 -12.66 -4.35 18.12
N THR A 182 -12.88 -5.07 17.02
CA THR A 182 -11.96 -6.13 16.61
C THR A 182 -10.70 -5.58 15.92
N ASN A 183 -9.61 -6.33 16.05
CA ASN A 183 -8.30 -5.96 15.48
C ASN A 183 -8.04 -6.57 14.08
N LYS A 184 -9.02 -7.25 13.50
CA LYS A 184 -8.89 -7.95 12.22
C LYS A 184 -10.04 -7.58 11.30
N GLU A 185 -9.75 -7.51 10.00
CA GLU A 185 -10.77 -7.44 8.98
C GLU A 185 -11.69 -8.66 9.04
N VAL A 186 -12.96 -8.45 8.68
CA VAL A 186 -13.96 -9.51 8.56
C VAL A 186 -14.30 -9.69 7.09
N MET A 187 -14.24 -10.93 6.62
CA MET A 187 -14.61 -11.27 5.25
C MET A 187 -16.03 -11.85 5.22
N LEU A 188 -16.87 -11.31 4.34
CA LEU A 188 -18.27 -11.70 4.18
C LEU A 188 -18.63 -11.66 2.68
N ASN A 189 -18.98 -12.81 2.08
CA ASN A 189 -19.31 -12.94 0.66
C ASN A 189 -18.36 -12.20 -0.30
N ASN A 190 -17.05 -12.37 -0.09
CA ASN A 190 -15.96 -11.71 -0.84
C ASN A 190 -15.86 -10.18 -0.68
N GLU A 191 -16.56 -9.60 0.31
CA GLU A 191 -16.33 -8.24 0.79
C GLU A 191 -15.51 -8.27 2.08
N THR A 192 -14.59 -7.32 2.22
CA THR A 192 -13.83 -7.11 3.45
C THR A 192 -14.32 -5.87 4.16
N TYR A 193 -14.54 -6.02 5.46
CA TYR A 193 -14.90 -4.93 6.36
C TYR A 193 -13.72 -4.70 7.27
N ASP A 194 -13.22 -3.48 7.27
CA ASP A 194 -11.99 -3.15 7.97
C ASP A 194 -12.21 -3.25 9.49
N ILE A 195 -13.40 -2.92 9.99
CA ILE A 195 -13.69 -2.91 11.43
C ILE A 195 -15.02 -3.63 11.71
N GLU A 196 -15.01 -4.52 12.71
CA GLU A 196 -16.22 -5.10 13.30
C GLU A 196 -16.35 -4.59 14.74
N ILE A 197 -17.55 -4.12 15.08
CA ILE A 197 -17.94 -3.77 16.45
C ILE A 197 -18.94 -4.81 16.92
N VAL A 198 -18.67 -5.41 18.09
CA VAL A 198 -19.50 -6.47 18.67
C VAL A 198 -20.09 -5.99 19.99
N GLY A 199 -21.42 -6.02 20.08
CA GLY A 199 -22.19 -5.84 21.32
C GLY A 199 -23.06 -7.06 21.61
N ALA A 200 -23.79 -7.06 22.73
CA ALA A 200 -24.60 -8.23 23.12
C ALA A 200 -25.86 -8.39 22.26
N LYS A 201 -26.37 -7.29 21.68
CA LYS A 201 -27.59 -7.27 20.86
C LYS A 201 -27.33 -7.30 19.36
N GLY A 202 -26.08 -7.17 18.92
CA GLY A 202 -25.76 -7.21 17.50
C GLY A 202 -24.34 -6.79 17.17
N LYS A 203 -24.08 -6.69 15.87
CA LYS A 203 -22.78 -6.28 15.33
C LYS A 203 -22.93 -5.18 14.29
N ILE A 204 -21.93 -4.32 14.21
CA ILE A 204 -21.80 -3.30 13.18
C ILE A 204 -20.50 -3.56 12.40
N LEU A 205 -20.61 -3.57 11.08
CA LEU A 205 -19.49 -3.65 10.16
C LEU A 205 -19.20 -2.24 9.62
N MET A 206 -17.93 -1.84 9.62
CA MET A 206 -17.51 -0.52 9.16
C MET A 206 -16.40 -0.65 8.12
N PRO A 207 -16.71 -0.49 6.82
CA PRO A 207 -15.69 -0.32 5.81
C PRO A 207 -15.11 1.10 5.87
N VAL A 208 -13.79 1.22 5.82
CA VAL A 208 -13.03 2.47 5.81
C VAL A 208 -12.49 2.70 4.39
N LYS A 209 -13.09 3.65 3.69
CA LYS A 209 -12.77 3.94 2.28
C LYS A 209 -12.20 5.35 2.17
N THR A 210 -10.98 5.44 1.65
CA THR A 210 -10.28 6.72 1.47
C THR A 210 -10.06 7.00 0.00
N ARG A 211 -10.13 8.28 -0.37
CA ARG A 211 -9.88 8.68 -1.76
C ARG A 211 -9.39 10.10 -1.91
N GLU A 212 -8.36 10.25 -2.75
CA GLU A 212 -7.76 11.55 -3.07
C GLU A 212 -8.30 12.16 -4.37
N THR A 213 -8.66 11.35 -5.36
CA THR A 213 -8.92 11.85 -6.73
C THR A 213 -10.38 12.22 -6.96
N MET A 214 -10.55 13.40 -7.57
CA MET A 214 -11.83 13.99 -7.96
C MET A 214 -12.29 13.41 -9.31
N GLY A 215 -13.42 12.70 -9.35
CA GLY A 215 -14.09 12.31 -10.60
C GLY A 215 -13.50 11.14 -11.40
N GLY A 216 -14.05 10.96 -12.62
CA GLY A 216 -13.71 9.89 -13.57
C GLY A 216 -14.40 8.54 -13.29
N GLY A 217 -14.20 7.54 -14.17
CA GLY A 217 -14.77 6.20 -14.01
C GLY A 217 -14.44 5.54 -12.67
N HIS A 218 -13.29 5.87 -12.09
CA HIS A 218 -12.93 5.41 -10.76
C HIS A 218 -13.87 5.95 -9.68
N ALA A 219 -14.39 7.19 -9.76
CA ALA A 219 -15.28 7.73 -8.72
C ALA A 219 -16.57 6.91 -8.61
N HIS A 220 -17.09 6.45 -9.75
CA HIS A 220 -18.20 5.50 -9.80
C HIS A 220 -17.82 4.14 -9.19
N LEU A 221 -16.62 3.62 -9.45
CA LEU A 221 -16.14 2.39 -8.80
C LEU A 221 -16.09 2.53 -7.28
N PHE A 222 -15.61 3.67 -6.76
CA PHE A 222 -15.57 3.91 -5.32
C PHE A 222 -16.95 3.99 -4.69
N THR A 223 -17.89 4.71 -5.31
CA THR A 223 -19.29 4.73 -4.86
C THR A 223 -19.90 3.32 -4.92
N ARG A 224 -19.68 2.58 -6.02
CA ARG A 224 -20.17 1.21 -6.18
C ARG A 224 -19.62 0.28 -5.11
N ASP A 225 -18.33 0.38 -4.78
CA ASP A 225 -17.71 -0.46 -3.77
C ASP A 225 -18.31 -0.17 -2.38
N ILE A 226 -18.61 1.09 -2.05
CA ILE A 226 -19.35 1.45 -0.82
C ILE A 226 -20.77 0.84 -0.83
N HIS A 227 -21.53 0.99 -1.92
CA HIS A 227 -22.86 0.38 -2.04
C HIS A 227 -22.81 -1.13 -1.87
N LYS A 228 -21.85 -1.79 -2.52
CA LYS A 228 -21.70 -3.24 -2.44
C LYS A 228 -21.41 -3.69 -1.02
N SER A 229 -20.51 -3.02 -0.30
CA SER A 229 -20.24 -3.33 1.11
C SER A 229 -21.47 -3.07 2.00
N ILE A 230 -22.29 -2.07 1.72
CA ILE A 230 -23.55 -1.86 2.47
C ILE A 230 -24.54 -3.01 2.20
N SER A 231 -24.82 -3.30 0.92
CA SER A 231 -25.78 -4.33 0.52
C SER A 231 -25.41 -5.69 1.07
N VAL A 232 -24.15 -6.11 0.93
CA VAL A 232 -23.69 -7.42 1.41
C VAL A 232 -23.82 -7.54 2.93
N ALA A 233 -23.49 -6.49 3.70
CA ALA A 233 -23.67 -6.51 5.15
C ALA A 233 -25.15 -6.67 5.54
N HIS A 234 -26.03 -5.87 4.92
CA HIS A 234 -27.46 -5.89 5.20
C HIS A 234 -28.13 -7.22 4.81
N GLU A 235 -27.78 -7.78 3.65
CA GLU A 235 -28.26 -9.10 3.20
C GLU A 235 -27.89 -10.23 4.17
N ASN A 236 -26.81 -10.05 4.94
CA ASN A 236 -26.37 -11.00 5.95
C ASN A 236 -26.81 -10.61 7.38
N GLY A 237 -27.73 -9.65 7.52
CA GLY A 237 -28.30 -9.25 8.80
C GLY A 237 -27.40 -8.40 9.69
N PHE A 238 -26.33 -7.83 9.14
CA PHE A 238 -25.44 -6.92 9.87
C PHE A 238 -25.81 -5.46 9.59
N ASN A 239 -25.65 -4.60 10.59
CA ASN A 239 -25.66 -3.16 10.37
C ASN A 239 -24.35 -2.71 9.73
N CYS A 240 -24.40 -1.79 8.77
CA CYS A 240 -23.22 -1.24 8.11
C CYS A 240 -23.12 0.28 8.29
N ILE A 241 -21.96 0.76 8.73
CA ILE A 241 -21.66 2.19 8.84
C ILE A 241 -20.35 2.48 8.09
N PRO A 242 -20.41 2.91 6.82
CA PRO A 242 -19.21 3.23 6.06
C PRO A 242 -18.55 4.50 6.58
N VAL A 243 -17.22 4.48 6.65
CA VAL A 243 -16.37 5.65 6.90
C VAL A 243 -15.72 6.06 5.59
N VAL A 244 -16.10 7.24 5.10
CA VAL A 244 -15.68 7.77 3.80
C VAL A 244 -14.84 9.03 4.04
N ILE A 245 -13.57 9.00 3.63
CA ILE A 245 -12.65 10.15 3.72
C ILE A 245 -12.27 10.54 2.30
N ALA A 246 -12.83 11.65 1.81
CA ALA A 246 -12.57 12.12 0.45
C ALA A 246 -12.90 13.60 0.28
N GLU A 247 -11.93 14.41 -0.18
CA GLU A 247 -12.04 15.87 -0.35
C GLU A 247 -13.14 16.30 -1.32
N SER A 248 -13.25 15.62 -2.47
CA SER A 248 -14.13 16.04 -3.56
C SER A 248 -14.83 14.85 -4.21
N TRP A 249 -15.48 14.05 -3.37
CA TRP A 249 -16.31 12.95 -3.84
C TRP A 249 -17.67 13.48 -4.28
N SER A 250 -18.00 13.32 -5.56
CA SER A 250 -19.28 13.72 -6.15
C SER A 250 -20.33 12.60 -6.13
N GLY A 251 -20.12 11.55 -5.33
CA GLY A 251 -21.11 10.49 -5.18
C GLY A 251 -22.33 11.00 -4.42
N ASN A 252 -23.51 10.52 -4.80
CA ASN A 252 -24.72 10.89 -4.08
C ASN A 252 -24.83 10.08 -2.79
N LEU A 253 -24.48 10.73 -1.67
CA LEU A 253 -24.63 10.19 -0.32
C LEU A 253 -26.08 9.79 0.00
N ASP A 254 -27.06 10.52 -0.55
CA ASP A 254 -28.48 10.29 -0.30
C ASP A 254 -29.00 8.99 -0.92
N ASN A 255 -28.25 8.43 -1.87
CA ASN A 255 -28.59 7.16 -2.50
C ASN A 255 -27.99 5.95 -1.76
N LEU A 256 -27.11 6.16 -0.76
CA LEU A 256 -26.54 5.05 -0.01
C LEU A 256 -27.66 4.33 0.74
N SER A 257 -27.79 3.02 0.53
CA SER A 257 -28.81 2.17 1.16
C SER A 257 -28.50 1.88 2.64
N CYS A 258 -27.91 2.84 3.37
CA CYS A 258 -27.58 2.77 4.79
C CYS A 258 -28.14 3.98 5.53
N HIS A 259 -28.63 3.75 6.74
CA HIS A 259 -29.19 4.81 7.58
C HIS A 259 -28.11 5.77 8.13
N ASN A 260 -26.88 5.26 8.31
CA ASN A 260 -25.80 5.99 8.95
C ASN A 260 -24.51 5.79 8.17
N TYR A 261 -23.77 6.89 7.99
CA TYR A 261 -22.44 6.89 7.42
C TYR A 261 -21.62 8.01 8.05
N ILE A 262 -20.29 7.90 7.98
CA ILE A 262 -19.37 8.97 8.36
C ILE A 262 -18.72 9.47 7.09
N TYR A 263 -18.92 10.75 6.77
CA TYR A 263 -18.24 11.40 5.64
C TYR A 263 -17.35 12.55 6.14
N ILE A 264 -16.08 12.50 5.75
CA ILE A 264 -15.07 13.52 6.05
C ILE A 264 -14.59 14.11 4.72
N PRO A 265 -15.01 15.34 4.35
CA PRO A 265 -14.71 15.97 3.07
C PRO A 265 -13.30 16.60 3.06
N VAL A 266 -12.27 15.81 3.34
CA VAL A 266 -10.89 16.27 3.45
C VAL A 266 -9.96 15.34 2.68
N ASN A 267 -8.85 15.89 2.18
CA ASN A 267 -7.81 15.12 1.52
C ASN A 267 -7.26 14.05 2.49
N PRO A 268 -7.23 12.74 2.12
CA PRO A 268 -6.66 11.68 2.95
C PRO A 268 -5.18 11.87 3.33
N ASN A 269 -4.50 12.86 2.77
CA ASN A 269 -3.14 13.20 3.15
C ASN A 269 -3.05 14.15 4.34
N GLN A 270 -4.16 14.77 4.75
CA GLN A 270 -4.23 15.72 5.85
C GLN A 270 -4.72 15.03 7.13
N VAL A 271 -3.97 14.03 7.61
CA VAL A 271 -4.33 13.21 8.80
C VAL A 271 -4.63 14.08 10.02
N GLU A 272 -3.86 15.16 10.23
CA GLU A 272 -4.05 16.12 11.32
C GLU A 272 -5.41 16.82 11.31
N LYS A 273 -5.99 17.05 10.12
CA LYS A 273 -7.35 17.59 9.96
C LYS A 273 -8.42 16.51 10.11
N ILE A 274 -8.13 15.29 9.66
CA ILE A 274 -9.09 14.17 9.67
C ILE A 274 -9.38 13.72 11.10
N ASN A 275 -8.35 13.59 11.95
CA ASN A 275 -8.50 13.10 13.32
C ASN A 275 -9.58 13.83 14.15
N PRO A 276 -9.59 15.17 14.27
CA PRO A 276 -10.62 15.88 15.04
C PRO A 276 -12.01 15.80 14.39
N LEU A 277 -12.09 15.80 13.06
CA LEU A 277 -13.37 15.67 12.34
C LEU A 277 -13.98 14.28 12.53
N LEU A 278 -13.17 13.22 12.44
CA LEU A 278 -13.60 11.86 12.69
C LEU A 278 -14.15 11.70 14.10
N ASN A 279 -13.45 12.25 15.10
CA ASN A 279 -13.92 12.19 16.49
C ASN A 279 -15.29 12.85 16.63
N THR A 280 -15.46 14.05 16.06
CA THR A 280 -16.74 14.77 16.06
C THR A 280 -17.86 13.92 15.43
N LYS A 281 -17.62 13.33 14.26
CA LYS A 281 -18.60 12.48 13.58
C LYS A 281 -18.93 11.20 14.33
N LEU A 282 -17.95 10.60 15.00
CA LEU A 282 -18.18 9.44 15.86
C LEU A 282 -19.04 9.78 17.08
N GLN A 283 -18.85 10.96 17.67
CA GLN A 283 -19.68 11.44 18.79
C GLN A 283 -21.14 11.66 18.36
N GLU A 284 -21.38 12.21 17.16
CA GLU A 284 -22.73 12.43 16.61
C GLU A 284 -23.56 11.14 16.52
N ILE A 285 -22.91 9.99 16.29
CA ILE A 285 -23.56 8.69 16.08
C ILE A 285 -23.47 7.74 17.28
N VAL A 286 -23.00 8.21 18.45
CA VAL A 286 -22.73 7.34 19.61
C VAL A 286 -23.94 6.50 20.04
N GLN A 287 -25.14 7.07 19.91
CA GLN A 287 -26.40 6.40 20.27
C GLN A 287 -26.65 5.14 19.43
N ILE A 288 -26.18 5.09 18.18
CA ILE A 288 -26.33 3.91 17.32
C ILE A 288 -25.49 2.75 17.86
N PHE A 289 -24.29 3.03 18.37
CA PHE A 289 -23.46 2.02 19.02
C PHE A 289 -24.09 1.54 20.34
N ALA A 290 -24.66 2.46 21.14
CA ALA A 290 -25.36 2.10 22.37
C ALA A 290 -26.54 1.15 22.15
N ASN A 291 -27.18 1.18 20.97
CA ASN A 291 -28.32 0.30 20.66
C ASN A 291 -27.93 -1.17 20.46
N ILE A 292 -26.67 -1.46 20.10
CA ILE A 292 -26.18 -2.84 19.90
C ILE A 292 -25.52 -3.43 21.16
N GLN A 293 -25.28 -2.61 22.18
CA GLN A 293 -24.87 -3.08 23.50
C GLN A 293 -25.98 -3.90 24.13
#